data_AF-A0A2H0QCB7-F1
#
_entry.id   AF-A0A2H0QCB7-F1
#
_cell.length_a   1.000
_cell.length_b   1.000
_cell.length_c   1.000
_cell.angle_alpha   90.00
_cell.angle_beta   90.00
_cell.angle_gamma   90.00
#
_symmetry.space_group_name_H-M   'P 1'
#
loop_
_entity.id
_entity.type
_entity.pdbx_description
1 polymer ?
#
loop_
_entity_poly.entity_id
_entity_poly.type
_entity_poly.pdbx_seq_one_letter_code
_entity_poly.pdbx_strand_id
1 'polypeptide(L)'
;MTKPSVRRQSEYTPLTKEQFRARFDARFYDPAFDTVRGELDKVFEVAWSGYIDYRKSPQTTPVGNGFAEPDFHVALEWLKTKEKIDAAEKHQKNPKSPSRILIVNASTRSEHSCPGEISKTRRLAQRAQGTIETIPDYEVDFLDISTLADEPMKVIYPYKACFSTSPA
;
A
#
# COMPACT_ATOMS: atom_id res chain seq x y z
N MET A 1 12.93 27.90 19.51
CA MET A 1 13.52 26.55 19.55
C MET A 1 14.31 26.34 18.26
N THR A 2 15.53 25.81 18.33
CA THR A 2 16.34 25.53 17.15
C THR A 2 15.76 24.31 16.41
N LYS A 3 15.56 24.41 15.09
CA LYS A 3 15.06 23.30 14.29
C LYS A 3 16.08 22.14 14.32
N PRO A 4 15.66 20.89 14.58
CA PRO A 4 16.57 19.75 14.57
C PRO A 4 17.13 19.53 13.16
N SER A 5 18.42 19.18 13.06
CA SER A 5 19.03 18.85 11.78
C SER A 5 18.51 17.49 11.25
N VAL A 6 18.20 17.42 9.96
CA VAL A 6 17.78 16.18 9.30
C VAL A 6 18.90 15.14 9.35
N ARG A 7 18.60 13.94 9.88
CA ARG A 7 19.56 12.82 9.92
C ARG A 7 19.68 12.20 8.53
N ARG A 8 20.89 12.17 7.97
CA ARG A 8 21.24 11.50 6.71
C ARG A 8 22.38 10.52 6.99
N GLN A 9 22.34 9.33 6.40
CA GLN A 9 23.38 8.30 6.56
C GLN A 9 24.10 8.02 5.25
N SER A 10 23.34 7.76 4.19
CA SER A 10 23.86 7.47 2.86
C SER A 10 23.22 8.36 1.81
N GLU A 11 23.96 8.62 0.74
CA GLU A 11 23.41 9.22 -0.47
C GLU A 11 22.58 8.18 -1.23
N TYR A 12 21.59 8.68 -1.95
CA TYR A 12 20.78 7.85 -2.82
C TYR A 12 21.55 7.56 -4.11
N THR A 13 21.80 6.29 -4.39
CA THR A 13 22.37 5.83 -5.67
C THR A 13 21.25 5.16 -6.49
N PRO A 14 20.82 5.74 -7.62
CA PRO A 14 19.85 5.08 -8.49
C PRO A 14 20.47 3.84 -9.14
N LEU A 15 19.63 2.87 -9.51
CA LEU A 15 20.01 1.75 -10.35
C LEU A 15 20.44 2.27 -11.72
N THR A 16 21.37 1.57 -12.36
CA THR A 16 21.62 1.78 -13.79
C THR A 16 20.44 1.27 -14.62
N LYS A 17 20.34 1.70 -15.88
CA LYS A 17 19.27 1.27 -16.79
C LYS A 17 19.28 -0.24 -16.99
N GLU A 18 20.46 -0.84 -17.03
CA GLU A 18 20.68 -2.28 -17.19
C GLU A 18 20.23 -3.05 -15.93
N GLN A 19 20.54 -2.54 -14.74
CA GLN A 19 20.08 -3.13 -13.48
C GLN A 19 18.55 -3.05 -13.35
N PHE A 20 17.95 -1.93 -13.76
CA PHE A 20 16.50 -1.78 -13.79
C PHE A 20 15.87 -2.72 -14.84
N ARG A 21 16.49 -2.86 -16.02
CA ARG A 21 16.07 -3.78 -17.09
C ARG A 21 16.05 -5.22 -16.63
N ALA A 22 17.12 -5.68 -15.98
CA ALA A 22 17.20 -7.03 -15.45
C ALA A 22 16.04 -7.33 -14.48
N ARG A 23 15.67 -6.37 -13.63
CA ARG A 23 14.53 -6.51 -12.71
C ARG A 23 13.17 -6.46 -13.41
N PHE A 24 13.05 -5.66 -14.47
CA PHE A 24 11.84 -5.59 -15.29
C PHE A 24 11.61 -6.91 -16.03
N ASP A 25 12.63 -7.41 -16.73
CA ASP A 25 12.55 -8.66 -17.51
C ASP A 25 12.30 -9.87 -16.62
N ALA A 26 12.83 -9.91 -15.39
CA ALA A 26 12.57 -10.99 -14.44
C ALA A 26 11.07 -11.19 -14.10
N ARG A 27 10.22 -10.17 -14.32
CA ARG A 27 8.76 -10.29 -14.12
C ARG A 27 8.04 -10.96 -15.30
N PHE A 28 8.68 -11.04 -16.46
CA PHE A 28 8.11 -11.50 -17.72
C PHE A 28 8.96 -12.63 -18.33
N TYR A 29 9.47 -13.53 -17.48
CA TYR A 29 10.41 -14.58 -17.91
C TYR A 29 9.74 -15.72 -18.70
N ASP A 30 8.42 -15.87 -18.58
CA ASP A 30 7.67 -16.92 -19.27
C ASP A 30 7.79 -16.72 -20.80
N PRO A 31 8.20 -17.75 -21.57
CA PRO A 31 8.31 -17.67 -23.04
C PRO A 31 7.04 -17.20 -23.75
N ALA A 32 5.86 -17.32 -23.15
CA ALA A 32 4.63 -16.74 -23.70
C ALA A 32 4.74 -15.22 -23.96
N PHE A 33 5.54 -14.50 -23.17
CA PHE A 33 5.78 -13.06 -23.34
C PHE A 33 6.67 -12.70 -24.53
N ASP A 34 7.36 -13.66 -25.16
CA ASP A 34 8.17 -13.40 -26.36
C ASP A 34 7.31 -12.88 -27.52
N THR A 35 6.05 -13.29 -27.58
CA THR A 35 5.07 -12.83 -28.57
C THR A 35 4.76 -11.33 -28.48
N VAL A 36 5.02 -10.70 -27.33
CA VAL A 36 4.75 -9.28 -27.04
C VAL A 36 6.00 -8.53 -26.57
N ARG A 37 7.19 -9.03 -26.93
CA ARG A 37 8.47 -8.48 -26.46
C ARG A 37 8.64 -7.00 -26.86
N GLY A 38 8.21 -6.63 -28.07
CA GLY A 38 8.31 -5.26 -28.57
C GLY A 38 7.42 -4.27 -27.81
N GLU A 39 6.27 -4.71 -27.31
CA GLU A 39 5.39 -3.92 -26.43
C GLU A 39 6.02 -3.77 -25.05
N LEU A 40 6.61 -4.84 -24.50
CA LEU A 40 7.32 -4.79 -23.23
C LEU A 40 8.52 -3.84 -23.27
N ASP A 41 9.23 -3.75 -24.41
CA ASP A 41 10.31 -2.78 -24.60
C ASP A 41 9.80 -1.33 -24.50
N LYS A 42 8.64 -1.03 -25.10
CA LYS A 42 8.02 0.30 -25.00
C LYS A 42 7.61 0.61 -23.55
N VAL A 43 7.03 -0.36 -22.85
CA VAL A 43 6.66 -0.20 -21.43
C VAL A 43 7.90 0.00 -20.56
N PHE A 44 8.98 -0.73 -20.83
CA PHE A 44 10.25 -0.59 -20.11
C PHE A 44 10.81 0.83 -20.21
N GLU A 45 10.83 1.44 -21.40
CA GLU A 45 11.34 2.81 -21.57
C GLU A 45 10.54 3.83 -20.74
N VAL A 46 9.23 3.69 -20.69
CA VAL A 46 8.36 4.54 -19.86
C VAL A 46 8.60 4.30 -18.37
N ALA A 47 8.74 3.04 -17.95
CA ALA A 47 9.00 2.67 -16.56
C ALA A 47 10.38 3.15 -16.09
N TRP A 48 11.41 3.03 -16.93
CA TRP A 48 12.76 3.53 -16.68
C TRP A 48 12.75 5.05 -16.50
N SER A 49 12.14 5.80 -17.42
CA SER A 49 11.98 7.24 -17.27
C SER A 49 11.24 7.57 -15.97
N GLY A 50 10.21 6.82 -15.61
CA GLY A 50 9.48 7.03 -14.35
C GLY A 50 10.36 6.87 -13.11
N TYR A 51 11.24 5.88 -13.14
CA TYR A 51 12.18 5.60 -12.07
C TYR A 51 13.28 6.67 -11.95
N ILE A 52 13.99 6.96 -13.05
CA ILE A 52 15.17 7.83 -13.03
C ILE A 52 14.79 9.31 -12.84
N ASP A 53 13.64 9.74 -13.37
CA ASP A 53 13.11 11.09 -13.19
C ASP A 53 12.40 11.26 -11.84
N TYR A 54 12.41 10.24 -10.98
CA TYR A 54 11.81 10.24 -9.65
C TYR A 54 10.32 10.66 -9.65
N ARG A 55 9.52 10.16 -10.61
CA ARG A 55 8.08 10.45 -10.69
C ARG A 55 7.28 9.68 -9.63
N LYS A 56 7.51 10.00 -8.37
CA LYS A 56 6.90 9.36 -7.18
C LYS A 56 5.38 9.58 -7.09
N SER A 57 4.89 10.72 -7.58
CA SER A 57 3.47 11.10 -7.55
C SER A 57 3.11 11.71 -8.90
N PRO A 58 2.67 10.90 -9.88
CA PRO A 58 2.52 11.36 -11.26
C PRO A 58 1.31 12.28 -11.47
N GLN A 59 0.36 12.31 -10.54
CA GLN A 59 -0.80 13.18 -10.57
C GLN A 59 -0.86 14.00 -9.28
N THR A 60 -0.78 15.31 -9.42
CA THR A 60 -0.75 16.25 -8.29
C THR A 60 -1.70 17.42 -8.50
N THR A 61 -2.07 18.07 -7.40
CA THR A 61 -2.88 19.30 -7.37
C THR A 61 -2.44 20.15 -6.18
N PRO A 62 -2.61 21.49 -6.22
CA PRO A 62 -2.53 22.32 -5.02
C PRO A 62 -3.42 21.77 -3.91
N VAL A 63 -2.88 21.69 -2.69
CA VAL A 63 -3.56 21.10 -1.54
C VAL A 63 -4.74 21.95 -1.04
N GLY A 64 -4.71 23.26 -1.32
CA GLY A 64 -5.79 24.20 -1.03
C GLY A 64 -5.79 24.73 0.41
N ASN A 65 -6.82 25.52 0.72
CA ASN A 65 -6.97 26.17 2.02
C ASN A 65 -7.12 25.15 3.16
N GLY A 66 -6.62 25.49 4.35
CA GLY A 66 -6.62 24.61 5.52
C GLY A 66 -5.31 23.83 5.73
N PHE A 67 -4.36 23.97 4.81
CA PHE A 67 -2.98 23.49 4.95
C PHE A 67 -2.02 24.68 5.15
N ALA A 68 -0.83 24.40 5.70
CA ALA A 68 0.18 25.42 5.98
C ALA A 68 0.65 26.17 4.71
N GLU A 69 0.69 25.47 3.58
CA GLU A 69 1.05 26.00 2.26
C GLU A 69 -0.02 25.59 1.23
N PRO A 70 -1.04 26.41 0.97
CA PRO A 70 -2.17 26.05 0.09
C PRO A 70 -1.78 25.69 -1.35
N ASP A 71 -0.73 26.33 -1.87
CA ASP A 71 -0.23 26.11 -3.24
C ASP A 71 0.69 24.89 -3.36
N PHE A 72 1.03 24.24 -2.23
CA PHE A 72 1.87 23.05 -2.24
C PHE A 72 1.15 21.90 -2.97
N HIS A 73 1.83 21.33 -3.97
CA HIS A 73 1.27 20.27 -4.78
C HIS A 73 1.41 18.91 -4.09
N VAL A 74 0.29 18.26 -3.83
CA VAL A 74 0.23 16.91 -3.23
C VAL A 74 -0.33 15.90 -4.22
N ALA A 75 -0.05 14.62 -3.98
CA ALA A 75 -0.60 13.53 -4.77
C ALA A 75 -2.14 13.49 -4.64
N LEU A 76 -2.85 13.35 -5.75
CA LEU A 76 -4.32 13.21 -5.74
C LEU A 76 -4.78 12.01 -4.91
N GLU A 77 -4.05 10.89 -4.96
CA GLU A 77 -4.32 9.70 -4.15
C GLU A 77 -4.23 10.00 -2.64
N TRP A 78 -3.29 10.86 -2.25
CA TRP A 78 -3.12 11.24 -0.85
C TRP A 78 -4.33 12.04 -0.34
N LEU A 79 -4.85 12.98 -1.14
CA LEU A 79 -6.08 13.71 -0.79
C LEU A 79 -7.28 12.78 -0.66
N LYS A 80 -7.49 11.88 -1.63
CA LYS A 80 -8.56 10.87 -1.57
C LYS A 80 -8.44 9.98 -0.33
N THR A 81 -7.21 9.62 0.04
CA THR A 81 -6.94 8.82 1.24
C THR A 81 -7.24 9.62 2.51
N LYS A 82 -6.85 10.90 2.55
CA LYS A 82 -7.16 11.81 3.66
C LYS A 82 -8.68 11.92 3.86
N GLU A 83 -9.45 12.14 2.79
CA GLU A 83 -10.91 12.23 2.86
C GLU A 83 -11.54 10.97 3.45
N LYS A 84 -11.06 9.78 3.05
CA LYS A 84 -11.51 8.49 3.62
C LYS A 84 -11.16 8.38 5.10
N ILE A 85 -9.98 8.83 5.52
CA ILE A 85 -9.57 8.85 6.93
C ILE A 85 -10.46 9.81 7.73
N ASP A 86 -10.71 11.01 7.23
CA ASP A 86 -11.58 11.99 7.90
C ASP A 86 -13.01 11.44 8.06
N ALA A 87 -13.53 10.74 7.05
CA ALA A 87 -14.83 10.08 7.12
C ALA A 87 -14.84 8.93 8.15
N ALA A 88 -13.80 8.11 8.16
CA ALA A 88 -13.65 7.02 9.14
C ALA A 88 -13.53 7.57 10.58
N GLU A 89 -12.81 8.67 10.78
CA GLU A 89 -12.68 9.34 12.07
C GLU A 89 -14.02 9.87 12.57
N LYS A 90 -14.82 10.53 11.71
CA LYS A 90 -16.17 10.99 12.08
C LYS A 90 -17.05 9.84 12.53
N HIS A 91 -16.98 8.69 11.86
CA HIS A 91 -17.71 7.50 12.26
C HIS A 91 -17.20 6.97 13.61
N GLN A 92 -15.89 6.83 13.77
CA GLN A 92 -15.26 6.31 14.99
C GLN A 92 -15.53 7.18 16.23
N LYS A 93 -15.65 8.50 16.07
CA LYS A 93 -15.94 9.44 17.15
C LYS A 93 -17.44 9.53 17.51
N ASN A 94 -18.32 8.87 16.78
CA ASN A 94 -19.75 8.88 17.07
C ASN A 94 -20.06 7.99 18.28
N PRO A 95 -20.50 8.51 19.44
CA PRO A 95 -20.80 7.68 20.61
C PRO A 95 -22.00 6.74 20.42
N LYS A 96 -22.78 6.93 19.35
CA LYS A 96 -23.90 6.05 18.98
C LYS A 96 -23.51 4.95 17.99
N SER A 97 -22.27 4.94 17.47
CA SER A 97 -21.85 3.86 16.58
C SER A 97 -21.52 2.59 17.37
N PRO A 98 -21.73 1.40 16.78
CA PRO A 98 -21.23 0.15 17.35
C PRO A 98 -19.72 0.19 17.65
N SER A 99 -19.29 -0.60 18.63
CA SER A 99 -17.86 -0.81 18.88
C SER A 99 -17.26 -1.64 17.75
N ARG A 100 -16.15 -1.18 17.15
CA ARG A 100 -15.47 -1.90 16.05
C ARG A 100 -14.27 -2.69 16.52
N ILE A 101 -14.17 -3.93 16.04
CA ILE A 101 -13.02 -4.81 16.24
C ILE A 101 -12.40 -5.13 14.88
N LEU A 102 -11.10 -4.91 14.73
CA LEU A 102 -10.36 -5.39 13.56
C LEU A 102 -9.63 -6.69 13.92
N ILE A 103 -9.95 -7.76 13.21
CA ILE A 103 -9.21 -9.02 13.29
C ILE A 103 -8.20 -9.05 12.15
N VAL A 104 -6.93 -9.23 12.48
CA VAL A 104 -5.84 -9.34 11.49
C VAL A 104 -5.35 -10.78 11.43
N ASN A 105 -5.64 -11.49 10.34
CA ASN A 105 -4.96 -12.75 10.05
C ASN A 105 -3.60 -12.46 9.43
N ALA A 106 -2.54 -12.52 10.23
CA ALA A 106 -1.17 -12.33 9.77
C ALA A 106 -0.55 -13.58 9.10
N SER A 107 -1.27 -14.71 9.04
CA SER A 107 -0.77 -15.87 8.32
C SER A 107 -0.85 -15.63 6.81
N THR A 108 0.30 -15.70 6.15
CA THR A 108 0.40 -15.65 4.68
C THR A 108 -0.05 -16.95 4.01
N ARG A 109 -0.36 -17.99 4.79
CA ARG A 109 -0.73 -19.31 4.26
C ARG A 109 -2.21 -19.38 3.91
N SER A 110 -2.47 -19.90 2.72
CA SER A 110 -3.78 -20.27 2.20
C SER A 110 -3.80 -21.73 1.74
N GLU A 111 -4.98 -22.17 1.30
CA GLU A 111 -5.18 -23.43 0.59
C GLU A 111 -4.43 -23.49 -0.76
N HIS A 112 -4.06 -22.34 -1.33
CA HIS A 112 -3.32 -22.23 -2.58
C HIS A 112 -1.79 -22.26 -2.36
N SER A 113 -1.32 -21.88 -1.17
CA SER A 113 0.10 -21.88 -0.81
C SER A 113 0.54 -23.15 -0.05
N CYS A 114 -0.40 -23.95 0.46
CA CYS A 114 -0.12 -25.21 1.17
C CYS A 114 -1.16 -26.27 0.80
N PRO A 115 -0.77 -27.46 0.35
CA PRO A 115 -1.68 -28.42 -0.27
C PRO A 115 -2.77 -28.88 0.71
N GLY A 116 -3.98 -28.34 0.52
CA GLY A 116 -5.23 -28.90 1.04
C GLY A 116 -5.86 -28.21 2.26
N GLU A 117 -5.27 -27.17 2.86
CA GLU A 117 -5.93 -26.46 3.97
C GLU A 117 -5.44 -25.00 4.18
N ILE A 118 -6.37 -24.13 4.59
CA ILE A 118 -6.06 -22.81 5.16
C ILE A 118 -5.34 -22.92 6.51
N SER A 119 -4.61 -21.86 6.89
CA SER A 119 -3.88 -21.85 8.15
C SER A 119 -4.79 -22.00 9.37
N LYS A 120 -4.28 -22.65 10.44
CA LYS A 120 -4.98 -22.71 11.74
C LYS A 120 -5.30 -21.31 12.26
N THR A 121 -4.41 -20.33 12.02
CA THR A 121 -4.62 -18.92 12.35
C THR A 121 -5.83 -18.34 11.64
N ARG A 122 -5.97 -18.56 10.32
CA ARG A 122 -7.13 -18.09 9.54
C ARG A 122 -8.43 -18.68 10.06
N ARG A 123 -8.46 -19.99 10.34
CA ARG A 123 -9.64 -20.67 10.92
C ARG A 123 -10.02 -20.12 12.29
N LEU A 124 -9.05 -19.88 13.17
CA LEU A 124 -9.29 -19.30 14.50
C LEU A 124 -9.80 -17.87 14.38
N ALA A 125 -9.23 -17.08 13.46
CA ALA A 125 -9.62 -15.71 13.22
C ALA A 125 -11.04 -15.60 12.65
N GLN A 126 -11.42 -16.48 11.71
CA GLN A 126 -12.81 -16.60 11.20
C GLN A 126 -13.80 -17.02 12.29
N ARG A 127 -13.42 -17.94 13.18
CA ARG A 127 -14.25 -18.29 14.34
C ARG A 127 -14.44 -17.11 15.28
N ALA A 128 -13.37 -16.36 15.57
CA ALA A 128 -13.46 -15.15 16.38
C ALA A 128 -14.35 -14.09 15.72
N GLN A 129 -14.25 -13.92 14.40
CA GLN A 129 -15.12 -13.04 13.62
C GLN A 129 -16.60 -13.43 13.81
N GLY A 130 -16.94 -14.69 13.52
CA GLY A 130 -18.31 -15.18 13.67
C GLY A 130 -18.84 -15.07 15.11
N THR A 131 -17.99 -15.27 16.13
CA THR A 131 -18.39 -15.03 17.53
C THR A 131 -18.72 -13.56 17.78
N ILE A 132 -17.90 -12.62 17.29
CA ILE A 132 -18.13 -11.17 17.49
C ILE A 132 -19.38 -10.70 16.75
N GLU A 133 -19.65 -11.20 15.54
CA GLU A 133 -20.85 -10.86 14.75
C GLU A 133 -22.17 -11.19 15.47
N THR A 134 -22.15 -12.10 16.46
CA THR A 134 -23.33 -12.44 17.27
C THR A 134 -23.55 -11.51 18.47
N ILE A 135 -22.59 -10.64 18.78
CA ILE A 135 -22.67 -9.73 19.93
C ILE A 135 -23.36 -8.44 19.47
N PRO A 136 -24.49 -8.03 20.09
CA PRO A 136 -25.14 -6.75 19.78
C PRO A 136 -24.20 -5.57 19.99
N ASP A 137 -24.37 -4.52 19.19
CA ASP A 137 -23.59 -3.27 19.24
C ASP A 137 -22.08 -3.43 18.96
N TYR A 138 -21.67 -4.54 18.35
CA TYR A 138 -20.33 -4.73 17.80
C TYR A 138 -20.35 -4.90 16.27
N GLU A 139 -19.32 -4.34 15.65
CA GLU A 139 -18.99 -4.55 14.24
C GLU A 139 -17.58 -5.16 14.18
N VAL A 140 -17.34 -6.03 13.18
CA VAL A 140 -16.04 -6.65 12.98
C VAL A 140 -15.57 -6.51 11.53
N ASP A 141 -14.31 -6.15 11.39
CA ASP A 141 -13.60 -6.16 10.11
C ASP A 141 -12.56 -7.27 10.12
N PHE A 142 -12.32 -7.87 8.95
CA PHE A 142 -11.33 -8.93 8.76
C PHE A 142 -10.27 -8.50 7.76
N LEU A 143 -9.03 -8.32 8.23
CA LEU A 143 -7.88 -8.08 7.38
C LEU A 143 -7.09 -9.37 7.19
N ASP A 144 -7.19 -9.94 5.98
CA ASP A 144 -6.57 -11.21 5.63
C ASP A 144 -5.28 -11.04 4.81
N ILE A 145 -4.13 -11.26 5.46
CA ILE A 145 -2.82 -11.15 4.81
C ILE A 145 -2.55 -12.35 3.88
N SER A 146 -3.30 -13.46 3.99
CA SER A 146 -3.14 -14.59 3.07
C SER A 146 -3.42 -14.20 1.62
N THR A 147 -4.25 -13.17 1.41
CA THR A 147 -4.56 -12.65 0.07
C THR A 147 -3.33 -12.17 -0.71
N LEU A 148 -2.21 -11.86 -0.04
CA LEU A 148 -0.94 -11.55 -0.73
C LEU A 148 -0.33 -12.75 -1.45
N ALA A 149 -0.61 -13.97 -0.98
CA ALA A 149 -0.20 -15.20 -1.65
C ALA A 149 -1.20 -15.62 -2.74
N ASP A 150 -2.48 -15.28 -2.56
CA ASP A 150 -3.58 -15.75 -3.41
C ASP A 150 -3.88 -14.84 -4.60
N GLU A 151 -3.63 -13.53 -4.46
CA GLU A 151 -3.95 -12.53 -5.47
C GLU A 151 -2.66 -12.06 -6.18
N PRO A 152 -2.44 -12.46 -7.44
CA PRO A 152 -1.28 -12.03 -8.20
C PRO A 152 -1.16 -10.50 -8.23
N MET A 153 0.08 -10.00 -8.13
CA MET A 153 0.41 -8.56 -8.15
C MET A 153 -0.11 -7.75 -6.97
N LYS A 154 -0.78 -8.36 -5.99
CA LYS A 154 -1.12 -7.70 -4.73
C LYS A 154 0.13 -7.55 -3.87
N VAL A 155 0.61 -6.32 -3.74
CA VAL A 155 1.85 -6.03 -3.00
C VAL A 155 1.55 -4.97 -1.96
N ILE A 156 1.77 -5.30 -0.69
CA ILE A 156 1.96 -4.29 0.34
C ILE A 156 3.41 -3.83 0.22
N TYR A 157 3.61 -2.67 -0.40
CA TYR A 157 4.89 -2.01 -0.31
C TYR A 157 5.11 -1.63 1.15
N PRO A 158 6.24 -1.99 1.77
CA PRO A 158 6.57 -1.49 3.10
C PRO A 158 6.61 0.04 3.01
N TYR A 159 5.55 0.69 3.48
CA TYR A 159 5.41 2.12 3.26
C TYR A 159 6.35 2.90 4.18
N LYS A 160 6.86 3.97 3.58
CA LYS A 160 7.68 5.06 4.10
C LYS A 160 7.13 5.54 5.44
N ALA A 161 7.91 5.40 6.51
CA ALA A 161 7.66 6.08 7.78
C ALA A 161 7.18 7.51 7.50
N CYS A 162 5.95 7.81 7.88
CA CYS A 162 5.19 8.97 7.47
C CYS A 162 5.91 10.27 7.84
N PHE A 163 6.74 10.78 6.94
CA PHE A 163 7.08 12.20 6.91
C PHE A 163 5.96 12.91 6.14
N SER A 164 4.74 12.87 6.68
CA SER A 164 3.61 13.63 6.12
C SER A 164 3.78 15.07 6.57
N THR A 165 4.19 15.92 5.63
CA THR A 165 3.93 17.36 5.62
C THR A 165 4.53 18.24 6.72
N SER A 166 5.55 17.80 7.47
CA SER A 166 6.28 18.72 8.36
C SER A 166 7.79 18.52 8.32
N PRO A 167 8.50 19.12 7.34
CA PRO A 167 9.88 19.49 7.52
C PRO A 167 9.89 20.68 8.48
N ALA A 168 9.83 20.40 9.79
CA ALA A 168 10.19 21.42 10.76
C ALA A 168 11.56 22.00 10.38
#